data_AF-B7KPE1-F1
#
_entry.id   AF-B7KPE1-F1
#
_cell.length_a   1.000
_cell.length_b   1.000
_cell.length_c   1.000
_cell.angle_alpha   90.00
_cell.angle_beta   90.00
_cell.angle_gamma   90.00
#
_symmetry.space_group_name_H-M   'P 1'
#
loop_
_entity.id
_entity.type
_entity.pdbx_description
1 polymer ?
#
loop_
_entity_poly.entity_id
_entity_poly.type
_entity_poly.pdbx_seq_one_letter_code
_entity_poly.pdbx_strand_id
1 'polypeptide(L)'
;MGKPTEPYDLVWVESYEAERTSGLHGKVHIRPTADSGYPAHLRVRCSHSLKRDYPVGTKFHLRVKLTDKEGGEEFLHSPHTWAPVAILRPADDQISN
;
A
#
# COMPACT_ATOMS: atom_id res chain seq x y z
N MET A 1 -5.11 -0.59 22.35
CA MET A 1 -5.89 -1.82 22.07
C MET A 1 -6.83 -1.51 20.91
N GLY A 2 -6.67 -2.17 19.76
CA GLY A 2 -7.52 -1.95 18.60
C GLY A 2 -8.89 -2.57 18.84
N LYS A 3 -9.95 -1.78 18.69
CA LYS A 3 -11.34 -2.22 18.86
C LYS A 3 -11.62 -3.36 17.84
N PRO A 4 -12.11 -4.54 18.28
CA PRO A 4 -12.17 -5.76 17.46
C PRO A 4 -13.29 -5.81 16.40
N THR A 5 -14.06 -4.74 16.21
CA THR A 5 -15.33 -4.81 15.45
C THR A 5 -15.47 -3.83 14.29
N GLU A 6 -14.46 -3.01 13.99
CA GLU A 6 -14.51 -2.17 12.79
C GLU A 6 -14.09 -3.00 11.55
N PRO A 7 -14.89 -2.96 10.47
CA PRO A 7 -14.56 -3.71 9.26
C PRO A 7 -13.24 -3.20 8.66
N TYR A 8 -12.42 -4.11 8.17
CA TYR A 8 -11.28 -3.76 7.33
C TYR A 8 -11.78 -3.51 5.92
N ASP A 9 -11.38 -2.39 5.34
CA ASP A 9 -11.63 -2.08 3.95
C ASP A 9 -10.62 -2.80 3.06
N LEU A 10 -11.09 -3.25 1.90
CA LEU A 10 -10.25 -3.85 0.88
C LEU A 10 -9.87 -2.79 -0.14
N VAL A 11 -8.58 -2.48 -0.18
CA VAL A 11 -8.04 -1.35 -0.93
C VAL A 11 -6.94 -1.86 -1.83
N TRP A 12 -7.01 -1.49 -3.11
CA TRP A 12 -5.90 -1.66 -4.03
C TRP A 12 -4.85 -0.60 -3.78
N VAL A 13 -3.62 -1.05 -3.56
CA VAL A 13 -2.44 -0.19 -3.41
C VAL A 13 -1.41 -0.54 -4.47
N GLU A 14 -0.60 0.42 -4.87
CA GLU A 14 0.44 0.26 -5.89
C GLU A 14 1.79 0.65 -5.31
N SER A 15 2.81 -0.13 -5.65
CA SER A 15 4.21 0.22 -5.42
C SER A 15 4.70 1.19 -6.51
N TYR A 16 5.29 2.29 -6.10
CA TYR A 16 5.86 3.29 -7.01
C TYR A 16 7.25 3.71 -6.54
N GLU A 17 8.12 4.07 -7.49
CA GLU A 17 9.41 4.65 -7.19
C GLU A 17 9.23 6.17 -6.99
N ALA A 18 9.62 6.68 -5.81
CA ALA A 18 9.58 8.10 -5.56
C ALA A 18 10.85 8.75 -6.13
N GLU A 19 10.68 9.69 -7.07
CA GLU A 19 11.79 10.42 -7.70
C GLU A 19 12.56 11.31 -6.70
N ARG A 20 11.92 11.70 -5.59
CA ARG A 20 12.51 12.53 -4.53
C ARG A 20 12.35 11.88 -3.17
N THR A 21 13.43 11.27 -2.68
CA THR A 21 13.49 10.62 -1.35
C THR A 21 14.03 11.56 -0.27
N SER A 22 13.69 12.85 -0.29
CA SER A 22 14.19 13.84 0.68
C SER A 22 13.82 13.44 2.12
N GLY A 23 14.73 12.74 2.80
CA GLY A 23 14.58 12.30 4.20
C GLY A 23 13.76 11.01 4.43
N LEU A 24 13.32 10.32 3.37
CA LEU A 24 12.57 9.06 3.49
C LEU A 24 13.48 7.87 3.15
N HIS A 25 13.53 6.87 4.03
CA HIS A 25 14.31 5.65 3.82
C HIS A 25 13.61 4.73 2.80
N GLY A 26 14.24 4.58 1.62
CA GLY A 26 13.81 3.68 0.55
C GLY A 26 13.28 4.41 -0.68
N LYS A 27 13.61 3.91 -1.87
CA LYS A 27 13.12 4.45 -3.16
C LYS A 27 11.69 4.05 -3.46
N VAL A 28 11.26 2.89 -2.96
CA VAL A 28 9.95 2.29 -3.24
C VAL A 28 8.96 2.67 -2.15
N HIS A 29 7.87 3.29 -2.56
CA HIS A 29 6.75 3.68 -1.72
C HIS A 29 5.47 2.96 -2.16
N ILE A 30 4.47 2.94 -1.29
CA ILE A 30 3.17 2.33 -1.55
C ILE A 30 2.13 3.42 -1.38
N ARG A 31 1.25 3.56 -2.38
CA ARG A 31 0.12 4.49 -2.38
C ARG A 31 -1.18 3.77 -2.73
N PRO A 32 -2.35 4.26 -2.28
CA PRO A 32 -3.63 3.77 -2.78
C PRO A 32 -3.75 4.02 -4.29
N THR A 33 -4.38 3.09 -5.01
CA THR A 33 -4.73 3.34 -6.41
C THR A 33 -5.89 4.33 -6.48
N ALA A 34 -6.03 5.04 -7.60
CA ALA A 34 -7.15 5.96 -7.80
C ALA A 34 -8.53 5.26 -7.64
N ASP A 35 -8.60 3.99 -8.02
CA ASP A 35 -9.81 3.15 -7.94
C ASP A 35 -10.16 2.70 -6.51
N SER A 36 -9.27 2.93 -5.54
CA SER A 36 -9.44 2.43 -4.18
C SER A 36 -10.38 3.28 -3.32
N GLY A 37 -10.81 4.45 -3.81
CA GLY A 37 -11.66 5.39 -3.07
C GLY A 37 -10.90 6.24 -2.04
N TYR A 38 -9.59 6.05 -1.89
CA TYR A 38 -8.75 6.85 -1.00
C TYR A 38 -7.81 7.77 -1.79
N PRO A 39 -7.44 8.93 -1.23
CA PRO A 39 -6.49 9.83 -1.87
C PRO A 39 -5.10 9.17 -2.04
N ALA A 40 -4.48 9.35 -3.20
CA ALA A 40 -3.14 8.79 -3.48
C ALA A 40 -2.02 9.36 -2.58
N HIS A 41 -2.25 10.53 -1.96
CA HIS A 41 -1.34 11.11 -0.98
C HIS A 41 -1.47 10.48 0.42
N LEU A 42 -2.51 9.68 0.65
CA LEU A 42 -2.77 9.05 1.93
C LEU A 42 -1.68 8.00 2.22
N ARG A 43 -1.09 8.08 3.40
CA ARG A 43 0.03 7.21 3.76
C ARG A 43 -0.48 5.80 4.07
N VAL A 44 0.07 4.80 3.39
CA VAL A 44 -0.25 3.39 3.65
C VAL A 44 0.87 2.75 4.48
N ARG A 45 0.55 2.34 5.70
CA ARG A 45 1.42 1.51 6.53
C ARG A 45 1.14 0.04 6.25
N CYS A 46 2.11 -0.62 5.64
CA CYS A 46 2.06 -2.03 5.27
C CYS A 46 3.42 -2.70 5.49
N SER A 47 3.44 -4.03 5.40
CA SER A 47 4.64 -4.85 5.55
C SER A 47 5.75 -4.42 4.60
N HIS A 48 6.97 -4.26 5.13
CA HIS A 48 8.13 -3.87 4.32
C HIS A 48 8.47 -4.91 3.24
N SER A 49 8.15 -6.19 3.48
CA SER A 49 8.31 -7.29 2.53
C SER A 49 7.63 -7.00 1.18
N LEU A 50 6.47 -6.34 1.16
CA LEU A 50 5.74 -6.03 -0.08
C LEU A 50 6.51 -5.08 -0.99
N LYS A 51 7.30 -4.17 -0.40
CA LYS A 51 8.13 -3.22 -1.13
C LYS A 51 9.48 -3.78 -1.56
N ARG A 52 9.96 -4.82 -0.86
CA ARG A 52 11.29 -5.41 -1.06
C ARG A 52 11.24 -6.62 -1.97
N ASP A 53 10.22 -7.46 -1.82
CA ASP A 53 10.15 -8.79 -2.44
C ASP A 53 9.43 -8.76 -3.80
N TYR A 54 8.83 -7.63 -4.18
CA TYR A 54 8.07 -7.46 -5.42
C TYR A 54 8.61 -6.28 -6.25
N PRO A 55 8.52 -6.34 -7.60
CA PRO A 55 8.93 -5.24 -8.45
C PRO A 55 8.02 -4.02 -8.30
N VAL A 56 8.57 -2.84 -8.54
CA VAL A 56 7.81 -1.58 -8.62
C VAL A 56 6.73 -1.68 -9.71
N GLY A 57 5.56 -1.11 -9.46
CA GLY A 57 4.37 -1.24 -10.32
C GLY A 57 3.48 -2.42 -9.92
N THR A 58 3.88 -3.24 -8.94
CA THR A 58 3.01 -4.29 -8.39
C THR A 58 1.87 -3.64 -7.62
N LYS A 59 0.64 -4.10 -7.90
CA LYS A 59 -0.58 -3.75 -7.18
C LYS A 59 -0.94 -4.85 -6.18
N PHE A 60 -1.30 -4.46 -4.97
CA PHE A 60 -1.66 -5.35 -3.88
C PHE A 60 -3.07 -5.01 -3.40
N HIS A 61 -3.90 -6.03 -3.22
CA HIS A 61 -5.20 -5.88 -2.59
C HIS A 61 -5.04 -6.12 -1.09
N LEU A 62 -4.96 -5.05 -0.32
CA LEU A 62 -4.69 -5.11 1.12
C LEU A 62 -5.96 -4.87 1.92
N ARG A 63 -6.04 -5.55 3.06
CA ARG A 63 -6.97 -5.21 4.13
C ARG A 63 -6.35 -4.06 4.91
N VAL A 64 -7.02 -2.91 4.87
CA VAL A 64 -6.58 -1.70 5.56
C VAL A 64 -7.67 -1.23 6.49
N LYS A 65 -7.26 -0.43 7.47
CA LYS A 65 -8.18 0.32 8.31
C LYS A 65 -7.78 1.78 8.21
N LEU A 66 -8.75 2.64 7.92
CA LEU A 66 -8.56 4.08 8.06
C LEU A 66 -8.41 4.40 9.54
N THR A 67 -7.30 5.02 9.89
CA THR A 67 -7.03 5.46 11.25
C THR A 67 -6.45 6.86 11.19
N ASP A 68 -6.93 7.74 12.05
CA ASP A 68 -6.27 8.97 12.36
C ASP A 68 -5.25 8.72 13.49
N LYS A 69 -4.19 9.53 13.51
CA LYS A 69 -3.42 9.72 14.73
C LYS A 69 -4.15 10.83 15.49
N GLU A 70 -4.40 10.68 16.78
CA GLU A 70 -5.07 11.70 17.62
C GLU A 70 -4.51 13.13 17.33
N GLY A 71 -5.23 13.90 16.51
CA GLY A 71 -4.84 15.26 16.06
C GLY A 71 -3.89 15.39 14.85
N GLY A 72 -3.65 14.33 14.07
CA GLY A 72 -2.74 14.30 12.92
C GLY A 72 -3.38 13.79 11.62
N GLU A 73 -2.55 13.60 10.59
CA GLU A 73 -3.00 13.13 9.27
C GLU A 73 -3.57 11.70 9.33
N GLU A 74 -4.64 11.48 8.57
CA GLU A 74 -5.24 10.16 8.36
C GLU A 74 -4.26 9.24 7.63
N PHE A 75 -4.24 7.96 7.99
CA PHE A 75 -3.43 6.95 7.32
C PHE A 75 -4.14 5.60 7.26
N LEU A 76 -3.81 4.84 6.22
CA LEU A 76 -4.27 3.46 6.08
C LEU A 76 -3.30 2.54 6.81
N HIS A 77 -3.81 1.79 7.78
CA HIS A 77 -3.03 0.80 8.50
C HIS A 77 -3.41 -0.62 8.06
N SER A 78 -2.44 -1.35 7.50
CA SER A 78 -2.57 -2.77 7.19
C SER A 78 -1.75 -3.61 8.18
N PRO A 79 -2.35 -4.59 8.87
CA PRO A 79 -1.62 -5.47 9.78
C PRO A 79 -0.50 -6.22 9.06
N HIS A 80 0.73 -6.16 9.60
CA HIS A 80 1.89 -6.77 8.94
C HIS A 80 1.86 -8.30 8.88
N THR A 81 1.06 -8.93 9.76
CA THR A 81 0.87 -10.39 9.83
C THR A 81 -0.03 -10.92 8.73
N TRP A 82 -0.76 -10.05 8.01
CA TRP A 82 -1.74 -10.46 7.01
C TRP A 82 -1.14 -10.39 5.61
N ALA A 83 -1.27 -11.49 4.88
CA ALA A 83 -0.92 -11.53 3.46
C ALA A 83 -1.92 -10.69 2.63
N PRO A 84 -1.47 -10.12 1.49
CA PRO A 84 -2.38 -9.53 0.51
C PRO A 84 -3.45 -10.53 0.09
N VAL A 85 -4.67 -10.03 -0.13
CA VAL A 85 -5.78 -10.83 -0.64
C VAL A 85 -5.52 -11.24 -2.10
N ALA A 86 -4.97 -10.32 -2.86
CA ALA A 86 -4.58 -10.51 -4.25
C ALA A 86 -3.32 -9.70 -4.55
N ILE A 87 -2.53 -10.19 -5.50
CA ILE A 87 -1.32 -9.53 -5.97
C ILE A 87 -1.39 -9.51 -7.49
N LEU A 88 -1.40 -8.33 -8.06
CA LEU A 88 -1.33 -8.11 -9.49
C LEU A 88 0.06 -7.56 -9.80
N ARG A 89 0.93 -8.45 -10.27
CA ARG A 89 2.25 -8.06 -10.78
C ARG A 89 2.04 -7.13 -11.98
N PRO A 90 2.93 -6.12 -12.18
CA PRO A 90 2.91 -5.38 -13.43
C PRO A 90 3.00 -6.42 -14.55
N ALA A 91 2.23 -6.22 -15.63
CA ALA A 91 2.36 -7.09 -16.79
C ALA A 91 3.84 -7.10 -17.16
N ASP A 92 4.49 -8.25 -16.98
CA ASP A 92 5.77 -8.49 -17.60
C ASP A 92 5.48 -8.30 -19.07
N ASP A 93 6.05 -7.24 -19.66
CA ASP A 93 5.98 -6.95 -21.08
C ASP A 93 6.74 -8.08 -21.79
N GLN A 94 6.16 -9.27 -21.80
CA GLN A 94 6.48 -10.35 -22.71
C GLN A 94 5.94 -9.92 -24.07
N ILE A 95 6.55 -8.88 -24.66
CA ILE A 95 6.65 -8.79 -26.11
C ILE A 95 7.58 -9.94 -26.49
N SER A 96 7.02 -11.16 -26.56
CA SER A 96 7.57 -12.21 -27.38
C SER A 96 7.23 -11.84 -28.82
N ASN A 97 8.24 -11.28 -29.49
CA ASN A 97 8.32 -11.12 -30.94
C ASN A 97 8.39 -12.47 -31.64
#